data_AF-A0A6G1S7L5-F1
#
_entry.id   AF-A0A6G1S7L5-F1
#
_cell.length_a   1.000
_cell.length_b   1.000
_cell.length_c   1.000
_cell.angle_alpha   90.00
_cell.angle_beta   90.00
_cell.angle_gamma   90.00
#
_symmetry.space_group_name_H-M   'P 1'
#
loop_
_entity.id
_entity.type
_entity.pdbx_description
1 polymer ?
#
loop_
_entity_poly.entity_id
_entity_poly.type
_entity_poly.pdbx_seq_one_letter_code
_entity_poly.pdbx_strand_id
1 'polypeptide(L)'
;WVPVKVRSLMETIGQVPVSLKKEIAGFSLNRIQYVILNEVWRQVQEGILDVADVDKVMSEGLGPRYAFLGALETAHLNAEGMVSYCERYASTIYSVSQSMGPIPHMEGKALENIQKQMCERIPLEKLQERRQWRDACLTKLSVLKKEVESLPVTGLAKK
;
A
#
# COMPACT_ATOMS: atom_id res chain seq x y z
N TRP A 1 -14.34 12.85 7.41
CA TRP A 1 -15.77 12.95 7.10
C TRP A 1 -15.90 13.59 5.73
N VAL A 2 -16.56 12.96 4.76
CA VAL A 2 -16.83 13.59 3.44
C VAL A 2 -18.35 13.76 3.33
N PRO A 3 -18.87 15.00 3.36
CA PRO A 3 -20.29 15.24 3.20
C PRO A 3 -20.81 14.73 1.84
N VAL A 4 -22.07 14.31 1.78
CA VAL A 4 -22.70 13.75 0.57
C VAL A 4 -22.53 14.66 -0.66
N LYS A 5 -22.69 15.97 -0.50
CA LYS A 5 -22.50 16.94 -1.60
C LYS A 5 -21.07 16.95 -2.15
N VAL A 6 -20.07 16.88 -1.26
CA VAL A 6 -18.66 16.83 -1.67
C VAL A 6 -18.33 15.51 -2.34
N ARG A 7 -18.87 14.41 -1.82
CA ARG A 7 -18.73 13.09 -2.44
C ARG A 7 -19.22 13.11 -3.88
N SER A 8 -20.46 13.58 -4.09
CA SER A 8 -21.04 13.69 -5.42
C SER A 8 -20.21 14.58 -6.34
N LEU A 9 -19.78 15.76 -5.87
CA LEU A 9 -18.90 16.64 -6.64
C LEU A 9 -17.61 15.93 -7.09
N MET A 10 -16.93 15.22 -6.19
CA MET A 10 -15.71 14.47 -6.50
C MET A 10 -15.96 13.38 -7.55
N GLU A 11 -17.07 12.66 -7.45
CA GLU A 11 -17.48 11.65 -8.43
C GLU A 11 -17.72 12.30 -9.82
N THR A 12 -18.33 13.50 -9.90
CA THR A 12 -18.58 14.19 -11.19
C THR A 12 -17.31 14.59 -11.94
N ILE A 13 -16.21 14.85 -11.22
CA ILE A 13 -14.91 15.21 -11.82
C ILE A 13 -14.00 13.97 -12.01
N GLY A 14 -14.56 12.76 -11.85
CA GLY A 14 -13.85 11.49 -12.07
C GLY A 14 -12.90 11.08 -10.93
N GLN A 15 -13.02 11.67 -9.74
CA GLN A 15 -12.30 11.22 -8.55
C GLN A 15 -13.04 10.08 -7.84
N VAL A 16 -12.32 9.32 -7.00
CA VAL A 16 -12.89 8.20 -6.23
C VAL A 16 -12.91 8.56 -4.73
N PRO A 17 -13.95 9.27 -4.25
CA PRO A 17 -14.00 9.72 -2.87
C PRO A 17 -14.25 8.58 -1.87
N VAL A 18 -13.57 8.62 -0.73
CA VAL A 18 -13.81 7.73 0.41
C VAL A 18 -14.37 8.50 1.59
N SER A 19 -15.46 8.01 2.18
CA SER A 19 -16.12 8.64 3.32
C SER A 19 -15.74 7.94 4.62
N LEU A 20 -15.05 8.66 5.51
CA LEU A 20 -14.81 8.17 6.88
C LEU A 20 -16.11 8.28 7.72
N LYS A 21 -16.49 7.17 8.37
CA LYS A 21 -17.62 7.12 9.32
C LYS A 21 -17.31 7.82 10.65
N LYS A 22 -16.04 7.88 11.03
CA LYS A 22 -15.54 8.54 12.24
C LYS A 22 -14.21 9.21 11.92
N GLU A 23 -13.93 10.34 12.57
CA GLU A 23 -12.61 10.95 12.53
C GLU A 23 -11.57 10.11 13.28
N ILE A 24 -10.40 9.96 12.68
CA ILE A 24 -9.24 9.29 13.25
C ILE A 24 -7.98 10.06 12.86
N ALA A 25 -7.01 10.14 13.77
CA ALA A 25 -5.72 10.76 13.48
C ALA A 25 -5.03 10.05 12.30
N GLY A 26 -4.53 10.86 11.36
CA GLY A 26 -3.86 10.39 10.14
C GLY A 26 -4.79 9.95 9.01
N PHE A 27 -6.12 10.01 9.18
CA PHE A 27 -7.08 9.45 8.21
C PHE A 27 -6.81 7.95 7.90
N SER A 28 -7.48 7.37 6.91
CA SER A 28 -7.32 5.92 6.64
C SER A 28 -6.05 5.59 5.84
N LEU A 29 -5.71 6.40 4.83
CA LEU A 29 -4.59 6.12 3.92
C LEU A 29 -3.26 6.10 4.68
N ASN A 30 -2.96 7.15 5.46
CA ASN A 30 -1.68 7.20 6.17
C ASN A 30 -1.56 6.13 7.23
N ARG A 31 -2.66 5.73 7.89
CA ARG A 31 -2.61 4.64 8.88
C ARG A 31 -2.18 3.31 8.26
N ILE A 32 -2.73 2.97 7.09
CA ILE A 32 -2.32 1.76 6.36
C ILE A 32 -0.86 1.90 5.91
N GLN A 33 -0.49 3.06 5.34
CA GLN A 33 0.87 3.33 4.91
C GLN A 33 1.89 3.23 6.05
N TYR A 34 1.57 3.75 7.24
CA TYR A 34 2.48 3.73 8.38
C TYR A 34 2.66 2.33 8.96
N VAL A 35 1.64 1.47 8.92
CA VAL A 35 1.81 0.05 9.32
C VAL A 35 2.84 -0.63 8.41
N ILE A 36 2.76 -0.39 7.10
CA ILE A 36 3.74 -0.90 6.13
C ILE A 36 5.12 -0.30 6.41
N LEU A 37 5.20 1.02 6.57
CA LEU A 37 6.46 1.73 6.78
C LEU A 37 7.16 1.29 8.07
N ASN A 38 6.41 1.08 9.15
CA ASN A 38 6.94 0.58 10.41
C ASN A 38 7.54 -0.82 10.27
N GLU A 39 6.90 -1.68 9.47
CA GLU A 39 7.38 -3.05 9.26
C GLU A 39 8.62 -3.10 8.39
N VAL A 40 8.64 -2.40 7.25
CA VAL A 40 9.84 -2.37 6.40
C VAL A 40 11.01 -1.69 7.11
N TRP A 41 10.74 -0.68 7.95
CA TRP A 41 11.76 -0.05 8.79
C TRP A 41 12.39 -1.05 9.76
N ARG A 42 11.56 -1.83 10.47
CA ARG A 42 12.05 -2.87 11.39
C ARG A 42 12.91 -3.89 10.67
N GLN A 43 12.46 -4.40 9.52
CA GLN A 43 13.21 -5.40 8.77
C GLN A 43 14.60 -4.90 8.34
N VAL A 44 14.72 -3.64 7.92
CA VAL A 44 16.02 -3.06 7.58
C VAL A 44 16.86 -2.76 8.83
N GLN A 45 16.24 -2.24 9.88
CA GLN A 45 16.91 -1.95 11.16
C GLN A 45 17.49 -3.22 11.80
N GLU A 46 16.78 -4.34 11.72
CA GLU A 46 17.20 -5.64 12.27
C GLU A 46 18.09 -6.44 11.29
N GLY A 47 18.37 -5.90 10.10
CA GLY A 47 19.22 -6.54 9.10
C GLY A 47 18.59 -7.79 8.45
N ILE A 48 17.27 -7.92 8.50
CA ILE A 48 16.52 -9.01 7.84
C ILE A 48 16.58 -8.83 6.32
N LEU A 49 16.42 -7.60 5.84
CA LEU A 49 16.56 -7.22 4.43
C LEU A 49 17.31 -5.90 4.31
N ASP A 50 17.96 -5.69 3.17
CA ASP A 50 18.44 -4.36 2.79
C ASP A 50 17.28 -3.53 2.20
N VAL A 51 17.53 -2.23 1.98
CA VAL A 51 16.54 -1.30 1.38
C VAL A 51 16.14 -1.77 -0.02
N ALA A 52 17.06 -2.37 -0.78
CA ALA A 52 16.80 -2.76 -2.15
C ALA A 52 15.79 -3.92 -2.24
N ASP A 53 15.91 -4.90 -1.35
CA ASP A 53 15.10 -6.10 -1.34
C ASP A 53 13.78 -5.88 -0.60
N VAL A 54 13.77 -5.12 0.51
CA VAL A 54 12.50 -4.78 1.17
C VAL A 54 11.57 -3.98 0.24
N ASP A 55 12.12 -3.11 -0.60
CA ASP A 55 11.35 -2.40 -1.62
C ASP A 55 10.82 -3.36 -2.69
N LYS A 56 11.59 -4.37 -3.12
CA LYS A 56 11.13 -5.36 -4.12
C LYS A 56 9.99 -6.23 -3.62
N VAL A 57 9.98 -6.58 -2.33
CA VAL A 57 8.83 -7.28 -1.70
C VAL A 57 7.53 -6.51 -1.96
N MET A 58 7.60 -5.18 -1.95
CA MET A 58 6.49 -4.33 -2.29
C MET A 58 6.33 -4.14 -3.80
N SER A 59 7.33 -3.63 -4.53
CA SER A 59 7.15 -3.25 -5.94
C SER A 59 6.88 -4.43 -6.87
N GLU A 60 7.50 -5.58 -6.60
CA GLU A 60 7.39 -6.79 -7.43
C GLU A 60 6.49 -7.87 -6.81
N GLY A 61 6.13 -7.75 -5.52
CA GLY A 61 5.36 -8.76 -4.78
C GLY A 61 3.94 -8.31 -4.39
N LEU A 62 3.81 -7.58 -3.28
CA LEU A 62 2.50 -7.17 -2.75
C LEU A 62 1.86 -5.99 -3.52
N GLY A 63 2.66 -5.10 -4.07
CA GLY A 63 2.24 -3.89 -4.76
C GLY A 63 1.40 -4.14 -6.01
N PRO A 64 1.82 -5.03 -6.94
CA PRO A 64 1.06 -5.28 -8.17
C PRO A 64 -0.40 -5.67 -7.93
N ARG A 65 -0.69 -6.53 -6.95
CA ARG A 65 -2.09 -6.87 -6.60
C ARG A 65 -2.84 -5.69 -5.98
N TYR A 66 -2.18 -4.87 -5.16
CA TYR A 66 -2.79 -3.68 -4.53
C TYR A 66 -2.98 -2.50 -5.48
N ALA A 67 -2.36 -2.53 -6.67
CA ALA A 67 -2.70 -1.60 -7.74
C ALA A 67 -4.12 -1.81 -8.29
N PHE A 68 -4.69 -3.01 -8.15
CA PHE A 68 -6.00 -3.37 -8.69
C PHE A 68 -7.04 -3.71 -7.61
N LEU A 69 -6.63 -4.35 -6.51
CA LEU A 69 -7.51 -4.90 -5.50
C LEU A 69 -7.27 -4.26 -4.13
N GLY A 70 -8.32 -4.22 -3.30
CA GLY A 70 -8.18 -3.89 -1.87
C GLY A 70 -7.60 -5.05 -1.05
N ALA A 71 -7.13 -4.78 0.17
CA ALA A 71 -6.57 -5.82 1.06
C ALA A 71 -7.60 -6.91 1.43
N LEU A 72 -8.84 -6.52 1.74
CA LEU A 72 -9.91 -7.47 2.09
C LEU A 72 -10.39 -8.27 0.89
N GLU A 73 -10.48 -7.64 -0.29
CA GLU A 73 -10.82 -8.33 -1.54
C GLU A 73 -9.73 -9.33 -1.94
N THR A 74 -8.46 -8.94 -1.80
CA THR A 74 -7.32 -9.84 -1.96
C THR A 74 -7.42 -11.05 -1.03
N ALA A 75 -7.72 -10.84 0.26
CA ALA A 75 -7.91 -11.92 1.21
C ALA A 75 -9.11 -12.83 0.82
N HIS A 76 -10.21 -12.22 0.40
CA HIS A 76 -11.39 -12.94 -0.06
C HIS A 76 -11.10 -13.86 -1.26
N LEU A 77 -10.26 -13.41 -2.20
CA LEU A 77 -9.88 -14.15 -3.41
C LEU A 77 -8.73 -15.15 -3.19
N ASN A 78 -7.95 -15.01 -2.12
CA ASN A 78 -6.86 -15.93 -1.78
C ASN A 78 -7.33 -17.20 -1.05
N ALA A 79 -8.65 -17.36 -0.89
CA ALA A 79 -9.31 -18.53 -0.35
C ALA A 79 -10.72 -18.65 -0.97
N GLU A 80 -11.52 -19.59 -0.47
CA GLU A 80 -12.94 -19.71 -0.85
C GLU A 80 -13.79 -18.68 -0.08
N GLY A 81 -13.43 -17.40 -0.20
CA GLY A 81 -14.03 -16.29 0.52
C GLY A 81 -13.37 -15.99 1.88
N MET A 82 -13.81 -14.88 2.48
CA MET A 82 -13.21 -14.32 3.71
C MET A 82 -13.28 -15.27 4.92
N VAL A 83 -14.36 -16.07 5.04
CA VAL A 83 -14.48 -17.05 6.13
C VAL A 83 -13.41 -18.13 6.01
N SER A 84 -13.30 -18.75 4.84
CA SER A 84 -12.26 -19.74 4.52
C SER A 84 -10.84 -19.16 4.72
N TYR A 85 -10.63 -17.89 4.34
CA TYR A 85 -9.37 -17.20 4.57
C TYR A 85 -9.03 -17.09 6.07
N CYS A 86 -10.01 -16.71 6.89
CA CYS A 86 -9.81 -16.57 8.33
C CYS A 86 -9.57 -17.92 9.02
N GLU A 87 -10.32 -18.96 8.65
CA GLU A 87 -10.12 -20.33 9.17
C GLU A 87 -8.70 -20.82 8.92
N ARG A 88 -8.12 -20.50 7.76
CA ARG A 88 -6.77 -20.92 7.37
C ARG A 88 -5.67 -20.05 7.99
N TYR A 89 -5.84 -18.73 8.00
CA TYR A 89 -4.73 -17.80 8.20
C TYR A 89 -4.87 -16.88 9.42
N ALA A 90 -6.05 -16.76 10.05
CA ALA A 90 -6.23 -15.80 11.14
C ALA A 90 -5.30 -16.09 12.33
N SER A 91 -5.13 -17.37 12.71
CA SER A 91 -4.21 -17.77 13.80
C SER A 91 -2.76 -17.42 13.47
N THR A 92 -2.33 -17.67 12.23
CA THR A 92 -0.96 -17.34 11.79
C THR A 92 -0.74 -15.83 11.73
N ILE A 93 -1.67 -15.08 11.14
CA ILE A 93 -1.61 -13.61 11.07
C ILE A 93 -1.53 -13.04 12.49
N TYR A 94 -2.36 -13.51 13.41
CA TYR A 94 -2.32 -13.09 14.81
C TYR A 94 -0.96 -13.40 15.46
N SER A 95 -0.48 -14.64 15.36
CA SER A 95 0.80 -15.05 15.95
C SER A 95 1.99 -14.26 15.40
N VAL A 96 2.06 -14.05 14.08
CA VAL A 96 3.12 -13.25 13.45
C VAL A 96 3.01 -11.77 13.82
N SER A 97 1.78 -11.24 13.92
CA SER A 97 1.57 -9.87 14.35
C SER A 97 2.02 -9.63 15.79
N GLN A 98 1.89 -10.64 16.66
CA GLN A 98 2.37 -10.57 18.05
C GLN A 98 3.91 -10.58 18.14
N SER A 99 4.60 -11.19 17.18
CA SER A 99 6.07 -11.15 17.13
C SER A 99 6.62 -9.86 16.52
N MET A 100 5.76 -8.99 15.96
CA MET A 100 6.20 -7.68 15.47
C MET A 100 6.69 -6.84 16.66
N GLY A 101 7.91 -6.32 16.54
CA GLY A 101 8.50 -5.46 17.55
C GLY A 101 7.71 -4.15 17.77
N PRO A 102 8.17 -3.30 18.71
CA PRO A 102 7.52 -2.02 18.99
C PRO A 102 7.46 -1.11 17.74
N ILE A 103 6.65 -0.05 17.81
CA ILE A 103 6.59 0.98 16.76
C ILE A 103 7.98 1.65 16.69
N PRO A 104 8.68 1.60 15.56
CA PRO A 104 9.99 2.20 15.44
C PRO A 104 9.87 3.73 15.43
N HIS A 105 10.83 4.38 16.07
CA HIS A 105 11.13 5.79 15.82
C HIS A 105 12.11 5.88 14.65
N MET A 106 11.75 6.62 13.61
CA MET A 106 12.51 6.70 12.35
C MET A 106 13.71 7.64 12.48
N GLU A 107 14.68 7.26 13.31
CA GLU A 107 15.82 8.09 13.69
C GLU A 107 17.08 7.26 13.95
N GLY A 108 18.17 7.94 14.32
CA GLY A 108 19.43 7.32 14.73
C GLY A 108 20.10 6.50 13.63
N LYS A 109 20.82 5.45 14.03
CA LYS A 109 21.65 4.62 13.13
C LYS A 109 20.84 3.93 12.02
N ALA A 110 19.59 3.56 12.31
CA ALA A 110 18.72 2.96 11.31
C ALA A 110 18.40 3.96 10.18
N LEU A 111 18.10 5.22 10.53
CA LEU A 111 17.91 6.29 9.56
C LEU A 111 19.16 6.52 8.72
N GLU A 112 20.32 6.63 9.34
CA GLU A 112 21.60 6.83 8.64
C GLU A 112 21.89 5.71 7.64
N ASN A 113 21.66 4.45 8.05
CA ASN A 113 21.84 3.27 7.19
C ASN A 113 20.86 3.25 6.02
N ILE A 114 19.56 3.44 6.29
CA ILE A 114 18.52 3.48 5.26
C ILE A 114 18.79 4.63 4.27
N GLN A 115 19.13 5.82 4.78
CA GLN A 115 19.45 6.97 3.95
C GLN A 115 20.66 6.69 3.05
N LYS A 116 21.72 6.09 3.59
CA LYS A 116 22.90 5.71 2.80
C LYS A 116 22.50 4.81 1.63
N GLN A 117 21.79 3.71 1.89
CA GLN A 117 21.37 2.76 0.86
C GLN A 117 20.39 3.39 -0.16
N MET A 118 19.49 4.26 0.30
CA MET A 118 18.59 5.01 -0.58
C MET A 118 19.36 5.97 -1.49
N CYS A 119 20.34 6.70 -0.96
CA CYS A 119 21.16 7.62 -1.75
C CYS A 119 22.10 6.91 -2.73
N GLU A 120 22.55 5.69 -2.43
CA GLU A 120 23.31 4.84 -3.38
C GLU A 120 22.45 4.47 -4.60
N ARG A 121 21.14 4.25 -4.41
CA ARG A 121 20.18 3.92 -5.48
C ARG A 121 19.63 5.15 -6.19
N ILE A 122 19.33 6.20 -5.41
CA ILE A 122 18.68 7.43 -5.85
C ILE A 122 19.40 8.60 -5.18
N PRO A 123 20.48 9.12 -5.78
CA PRO A 123 21.18 10.29 -5.27
C PRO A 123 20.23 11.48 -5.08
N LEU A 124 20.50 12.35 -4.11
CA LEU A 124 19.59 13.43 -3.72
C LEU A 124 19.36 14.43 -4.87
N GLU A 125 20.38 14.68 -5.68
CA GLU A 125 20.33 15.51 -6.87
C GLU A 125 19.48 14.90 -8.00
N LYS A 126 19.24 13.58 -7.96
CA LYS A 126 18.42 12.84 -8.93
C LYS A 126 16.97 12.62 -8.48
N LEU A 127 16.57 13.14 -7.32
CA LEU A 127 15.22 12.95 -6.79
C LEU A 127 14.13 13.43 -7.76
N GLN A 128 14.35 14.54 -8.46
CA GLN A 128 13.35 15.07 -9.38
C GLN A 128 13.16 14.16 -10.61
N GLU A 129 14.24 13.64 -11.17
CA GLU A 129 14.19 12.68 -12.30
C GLU A 129 13.45 11.40 -11.88
N ARG A 130 13.73 10.89 -10.67
CA ARG A 130 13.04 9.70 -10.15
C ARG A 130 11.55 9.94 -9.87
N ARG A 131 11.17 11.13 -9.39
CA ARG A 131 9.76 11.52 -9.22
C ARG A 131 9.04 11.61 -10.56
N GLN A 132 9.67 12.20 -11.58
CA GLN A 132 9.11 12.25 -12.94
C GLN A 132 8.85 10.84 -13.49
N TRP A 133 9.80 9.92 -13.31
CA TRP A 133 9.60 8.52 -13.68
C TRP A 133 8.43 7.88 -12.92
N ARG A 134 8.32 8.10 -11.61
CA ARG A 134 7.21 7.59 -10.79
C ARG A 134 5.87 8.13 -11.30
N ASP A 135 5.78 9.42 -11.55
CA ASP A 135 4.54 10.07 -11.99
C ASP A 135 4.13 9.60 -13.40
N ALA A 136 5.09 9.34 -14.28
CA ALA A 136 4.84 8.70 -15.57
C ALA A 136 4.31 7.27 -15.42
N CYS A 137 4.85 6.48 -14.49
CA CYS A 137 4.33 5.14 -14.17
C CYS A 137 2.90 5.20 -13.63
N LEU A 138 2.62 6.11 -12.70
CA LEU A 138 1.28 6.31 -12.13
C LEU A 138 0.27 6.76 -13.20
N THR A 139 0.69 7.61 -14.14
CA THR A 139 -0.14 8.02 -15.27
C THR A 139 -0.51 6.83 -16.15
N LYS A 140 0.49 6.01 -16.54
CA LYS A 140 0.25 4.79 -17.32
C LYS A 140 -0.65 3.80 -16.58
N LEU A 141 -0.43 3.60 -15.28
CA LEU A 141 -1.26 2.75 -14.45
C LEU A 141 -2.70 3.26 -14.37
N SER A 142 -2.91 4.59 -14.27
CA SER A 142 -4.26 5.17 -14.27
C SER A 142 -5.01 4.91 -15.58
N VAL A 143 -4.31 4.93 -16.73
CA VAL A 143 -4.92 4.57 -18.03
C VAL A 143 -5.27 3.09 -18.04
N LEU A 144 -4.31 2.22 -17.68
CA LEU A 144 -4.53 0.78 -17.63
C LEU A 144 -5.71 0.40 -16.72
N LYS A 145 -5.84 1.02 -15.55
CA LYS A 145 -6.96 0.75 -14.63
C LYS A 145 -8.32 1.05 -15.27
N LYS A 146 -8.43 2.16 -16.02
CA LYS A 146 -9.66 2.51 -16.75
C LYS A 146 -9.98 1.50 -17.85
N GLU A 147 -8.96 1.02 -18.56
CA GLU A 147 -9.11 -0.03 -19.58
C GLU A 147 -9.58 -1.34 -18.94
N VAL A 148 -8.98 -1.75 -17.82
CA VAL A 148 -9.32 -3.00 -17.12
C VAL A 148 -10.73 -2.94 -16.51
N GLU A 149 -11.16 -1.81 -15.94
CA GLU A 149 -12.53 -1.64 -15.42
C GLU A 149 -13.60 -1.75 -16.52
N SER A 150 -13.22 -1.51 -17.79
CA SER A 150 -14.12 -1.68 -18.91
C SER A 150 -14.34 -3.15 -19.30
N LEU A 151 -13.45 -4.05 -18.89
CA LEU A 151 -13.51 -5.48 -19.21
C LEU A 151 -14.79 -6.13 -18.63
N PRO A 152 -15.41 -7.06 -19.37
CA PRO A 152 -16.55 -7.80 -18.85
C PRO A 152 -16.07 -8.76 -17.76
N VAL A 153 -16.55 -8.56 -16.53
CA VAL A 153 -16.54 -9.60 -15.51
C VAL A 153 -17.83 -10.39 -15.69
N THR A 154 -17.77 -11.55 -16.34
CA THR A 154 -18.94 -12.40 -16.56
C THR A 154 -19.56 -12.79 -15.21
N GLY A 155 -20.80 -12.39 -14.98
CA GLY A 155 -21.58 -12.78 -13.79
C GLY A 155 -21.37 -11.95 -12.53
N LEU A 156 -20.59 -10.86 -12.56
CA LEU A 156 -20.45 -9.92 -11.43
C LEU A 156 -20.82 -8.49 -11.86
N ALA A 157 -21.49 -7.75 -10.98
CA ALA A 157 -21.79 -6.34 -11.22
C ALA A 157 -20.48 -5.54 -11.35
N LYS A 158 -20.43 -4.61 -12.32
CA LYS A 158 -19.32 -3.65 -12.43
C LYS A 158 -19.25 -2.81 -11.14
N LYS A 159 -18.03 -2.56 -10.66
CA LYS A 159 -17.74 -1.65 -9.53
C LYS A 159 -18.14 -0.22 -9.84
#